data_AF-A0A837C369-F1
#
_entry.id   AF-A0A837C369-F1
#
_cell.length_a   1.000
_cell.length_b   1.000
_cell.length_c   1.000
_cell.angle_alpha   90.00
_cell.angle_beta   90.00
_cell.angle_gamma   90.00
#
_symmetry.space_group_name_H-M   'P 1'
#
loop_
_entity.id
_entity.type
_entity.pdbx_description
1 polymer ?
#
loop_
_entity_poly.entity_id
_entity_poly.type
_entity_poly.pdbx_seq_one_letter_code
_entity_poly.pdbx_strand_id
1 'polypeptide(L)'
;MEPHPDQWLALDEQERIDLVLAYHRHAGIRLPREQLHAVIHAIVENQIADAELPVRRTAQRLMSEGLDRHDAVHAIGSVLAGHINDQMREIKSDADHADMPPDRDPNADYFAELEALTAEGWLRST
;
A
#
# COMPACT_ATOMS: atom_id res chain seq x y z
N MET A 1 -14.31 -4.11 10.77
CA MET A 1 -15.21 -4.30 9.60
C MET A 1 -14.52 -3.64 8.43
N GLU A 2 -14.40 -4.33 7.30
CA GLU A 2 -13.69 -3.80 6.13
C GLU A 2 -14.50 -2.67 5.50
N PRO A 3 -13.86 -1.59 5.02
CA PRO A 3 -14.57 -0.51 4.36
C PRO A 3 -15.14 -1.02 3.02
N HIS A 4 -16.38 -0.68 2.71
CA HIS A 4 -16.95 -0.95 1.39
C HIS A 4 -16.27 -0.03 0.36
N PRO A 5 -15.78 -0.54 -0.79
CA PRO A 5 -15.03 0.25 -1.77
C PRO A 5 -15.71 1.57 -2.17
N ASP A 6 -16.99 1.53 -2.53
CA ASP A 6 -17.72 2.73 -2.96
C ASP A 6 -17.89 3.77 -1.84
N GLN A 7 -18.07 3.30 -0.59
CA GLN A 7 -18.19 4.20 0.55
C GLN A 7 -16.85 4.84 0.88
N TRP A 8 -15.77 4.05 0.78
CA TRP A 8 -14.40 4.54 0.98
C TRP A 8 -14.03 5.60 -0.06
N LEU A 9 -14.28 5.33 -1.34
CA LEU A 9 -13.98 6.24 -2.44
C LEU A 9 -14.85 7.49 -2.47
N ALA A 10 -15.99 7.49 -1.77
CA ALA A 10 -16.84 8.68 -1.62
C ALA A 10 -16.33 9.69 -0.58
N LEU A 11 -15.48 9.25 0.37
CA LEU A 11 -14.88 10.12 1.38
C LEU A 11 -13.85 11.07 0.77
N ASP A 12 -13.60 12.20 1.42
CA ASP A 12 -12.44 13.01 1.09
C ASP A 12 -11.12 12.38 1.59
N GLU A 13 -9.99 12.85 1.08
CA GLU A 13 -8.67 12.30 1.45
C GLU A 13 -8.38 12.45 2.95
N GLN A 14 -8.74 13.59 3.56
CA GLN A 14 -8.47 13.86 4.96
C GLN A 14 -9.37 13.00 5.87
N GLU A 15 -10.63 12.78 5.50
CA GLU A 15 -11.57 11.88 6.16
C GLU A 15 -11.03 10.45 6.20
N ARG A 16 -10.49 9.95 5.07
CA ARG A 16 -9.85 8.62 5.02
C ARG A 16 -8.68 8.52 5.98
N ILE A 17 -7.81 9.53 5.99
CA ILE A 17 -6.66 9.59 6.90
C ILE A 17 -7.12 9.65 8.36
N ASP A 18 -8.12 10.46 8.67
CA ASP A 18 -8.66 10.64 10.01
C ASP A 18 -9.31 9.35 10.54
N LEU A 19 -9.98 8.57 9.67
CA LEU A 19 -10.52 7.26 10.01
C LEU A 19 -9.41 6.26 10.38
N VAL A 20 -8.32 6.23 9.61
CA VAL A 20 -7.17 5.37 9.93
C VAL A 20 -6.55 5.76 11.28
N LEU A 21 -6.36 7.07 11.52
CA LEU A 21 -5.84 7.57 12.80
C LEU A 21 -6.79 7.22 13.96
N ALA A 22 -8.11 7.36 13.74
CA ALA A 22 -9.11 7.03 14.75
C ALA A 22 -9.11 5.53 15.09
N TYR A 23 -8.95 4.66 14.10
CA TYR A 23 -8.81 3.23 14.31
C TYR A 23 -7.62 2.90 15.21
N HIS A 24 -6.42 3.40 14.89
CA HIS A 24 -5.22 3.15 15.69
C HIS A 24 -5.35 3.67 17.12
N ARG A 25 -5.92 4.87 17.31
CA ARG A 25 -6.22 5.41 18.64
C ARG A 25 -7.16 4.51 19.43
N HIS A 26 -8.24 4.03 18.81
CA HIS A 26 -9.22 3.16 19.46
C HIS A 26 -8.62 1.79 19.80
N ALA A 27 -7.77 1.25 18.94
CA ALA A 27 -7.06 0.00 19.15
C ALA A 27 -5.89 0.11 20.15
N GLY A 28 -5.56 1.32 20.64
CA GLY A 28 -4.45 1.55 21.55
C GLY A 28 -3.07 1.35 20.92
N ILE A 29 -2.97 1.39 19.60
CA ILE A 29 -1.73 1.19 18.84
C ILE A 29 -1.00 2.53 18.76
N ARG A 30 0.22 2.61 19.29
CA ARG A 30 1.10 3.79 19.18
C ARG A 30 2.03 3.64 17.99
N LEU A 31 2.06 4.63 17.11
CA LEU A 31 2.89 4.58 15.92
C LEU A 31 3.87 5.76 15.86
N PRO A 32 5.11 5.54 15.39
CA PRO A 32 5.97 6.65 15.01
C PRO A 32 5.39 7.33 13.78
N ARG A 33 5.39 8.67 13.74
CA ARG A 33 4.93 9.48 12.59
C ARG A 33 3.52 9.06 12.10
N GLU A 34 2.57 9.02 13.03
CA GLU A 34 1.19 8.54 12.82
C GLU A 34 0.53 9.09 11.54
N GLN A 35 0.77 10.36 11.22
CA GLN A 35 0.26 11.00 10.01
C GLN A 35 0.76 10.33 8.72
N LEU A 36 2.08 10.11 8.60
CA LEU A 36 2.67 9.47 7.43
C LEU A 36 2.16 8.03 7.30
N HIS A 37 2.05 7.33 8.43
CA HIS A 37 1.53 5.98 8.47
C HIS A 37 0.08 5.92 7.96
N ALA A 38 -0.76 6.85 8.42
CA ALA A 38 -2.16 6.92 8.00
C ALA A 38 -2.32 7.28 6.52
N VAL A 39 -1.44 8.13 5.97
CA VAL A 39 -1.39 8.41 4.53
C VAL A 39 -1.06 7.15 3.72
N ILE A 40 -0.08 6.34 4.15
CA ILE A 40 0.27 5.08 3.47
C ILE A 40 -0.92 4.11 3.48
N HIS A 41 -1.58 3.95 4.64
CA HIS A 41 -2.82 3.16 4.73
C HIS A 41 -3.89 3.67 3.76
N ALA A 42 -4.11 4.97 3.69
CA ALA A 42 -5.10 5.55 2.80
C ALA A 42 -4.79 5.29 1.32
N ILE A 43 -3.52 5.38 0.91
CA ILE A 43 -3.10 5.06 -0.46
C ILE A 43 -3.39 3.59 -0.78
N VAL A 44 -3.01 2.68 0.10
CA VAL A 44 -3.23 1.23 -0.11
C VAL A 44 -4.72 0.90 -0.13
N GLU A 45 -5.52 1.44 0.80
CA GLU A 45 -6.97 1.25 0.82
C GLU A 45 -7.64 1.82 -0.44
N ASN A 46 -7.18 2.97 -0.97
CA ASN A 46 -7.63 3.47 -2.27
C ASN A 46 -7.31 2.50 -3.40
N GLN A 47 -6.10 1.94 -3.44
CA GLN A 47 -5.69 0.98 -4.47
C GLN A 47 -6.50 -0.32 -4.39
N ILE A 48 -6.84 -0.78 -3.18
CA ILE A 48 -7.68 -1.95 -2.99
C ILE A 48 -9.15 -1.66 -3.36
N ALA A 49 -9.59 -0.42 -3.18
CA ALA A 49 -10.93 0.02 -3.58
C ALA A 49 -11.10 0.18 -5.11
N ASP A 50 -10.00 0.22 -5.87
CA ASP A 50 -10.01 0.11 -7.33
C ASP A 50 -10.02 -1.37 -7.77
N ALA A 51 -10.92 -1.74 -8.68
CA ALA A 51 -11.06 -3.12 -9.17
C ALA A 51 -10.05 -3.48 -10.27
N GLU A 52 -9.52 -2.47 -10.96
CA GLU A 52 -8.60 -2.66 -12.08
C GLU A 52 -7.15 -2.85 -11.61
N LEU A 53 -6.84 -2.42 -10.39
CA LEU A 53 -5.49 -2.54 -9.83
C LEU A 53 -5.24 -3.95 -9.25
N PRO A 54 -4.05 -4.52 -9.47
CA PRO A 54 -3.69 -5.83 -8.92
C PRO A 54 -3.65 -5.84 -7.38
N VAL A 55 -3.54 -4.67 -6.75
CA VAL A 55 -3.48 -4.52 -5.29
C VAL A 55 -4.69 -5.15 -4.59
N ARG A 56 -5.89 -5.05 -5.19
CA ARG A 56 -7.10 -5.68 -4.64
C ARG A 56 -6.98 -7.20 -4.55
N ARG A 57 -6.57 -7.86 -5.64
CA ARG A 57 -6.41 -9.32 -5.65
C ARG A 57 -5.28 -9.76 -4.73
N THR A 58 -4.20 -8.98 -4.62
CA THR A 58 -3.11 -9.23 -3.68
C THR A 58 -3.62 -9.19 -2.24
N ALA A 59 -4.40 -8.16 -1.86
CA ALA A 59 -4.95 -8.07 -0.51
C ALA A 59 -5.88 -9.24 -0.18
N GLN A 60 -6.79 -9.59 -1.11
CA GLN A 60 -7.68 -10.75 -0.96
C GLN A 60 -6.90 -12.05 -0.80
N ARG A 61 -5.83 -12.24 -1.58
CA ARG A 61 -4.95 -13.41 -1.48
C ARG A 61 -4.27 -13.46 -0.12
N LEU A 62 -3.60 -12.40 0.31
CA LEU A 62 -2.91 -12.34 1.62
C LEU A 62 -3.87 -12.62 2.78
N MET A 63 -5.10 -12.11 2.70
CA MET A 63 -6.12 -12.40 3.70
C MET A 63 -6.57 -13.87 3.67
N SER A 64 -6.70 -14.46 2.48
CA SER A 64 -6.99 -15.90 2.34
C SER A 64 -5.84 -16.79 2.85
N GLU A 65 -4.61 -16.28 2.84
CA GLU A 65 -3.42 -16.92 3.39
C GLU A 65 -3.28 -16.76 4.91
N GLY A 66 -4.15 -15.96 5.54
CA GLY A 66 -4.28 -15.87 7.01
C GLY A 66 -3.98 -14.52 7.64
N LEU A 67 -3.64 -13.49 6.84
CA LEU A 67 -3.54 -12.13 7.38
C LEU A 67 -4.93 -11.54 7.63
N ASP A 68 -5.06 -10.69 8.65
CA ASP A 68 -6.22 -9.81 8.71
C ASP A 68 -6.06 -8.62 7.73
N ARG A 69 -7.12 -7.84 7.57
CA ARG A 69 -7.12 -6.65 6.71
C ARG A 69 -6.01 -5.67 7.06
N HIS A 70 -5.77 -5.45 8.36
CA HIS A 70 -4.79 -4.48 8.85
C HIS A 70 -3.39 -4.94 8.49
N ASP A 71 -3.06 -6.21 8.76
CA ASP A 71 -1.78 -6.82 8.41
C ASP A 71 -1.56 -6.88 6.89
N ALA A 72 -2.60 -7.16 6.09
CA ALA A 72 -2.50 -7.13 4.64
C ALA A 72 -2.19 -5.72 4.11
N VAL A 73 -2.80 -4.67 4.70
CA VAL A 73 -2.49 -3.28 4.37
C VAL A 73 -1.05 -2.92 4.77
N HIS A 74 -0.55 -3.41 5.91
CA HIS A 74 0.87 -3.20 6.27
C HIS A 74 1.83 -3.88 5.30
N ALA A 75 1.56 -5.13 4.94
CA ALA A 75 2.41 -5.90 4.02
C ALA A 75 2.48 -5.25 2.62
N ILE A 76 1.35 -4.77 2.10
CA ILE A 76 1.32 -4.02 0.83
C ILE A 76 1.98 -2.64 1.01
N GLY A 77 1.73 -1.99 2.14
CA GLY A 77 2.29 -0.68 2.48
C GLY A 77 3.82 -0.68 2.55
N SER A 78 4.46 -1.76 3.03
CA SER A 78 5.92 -1.86 3.04
C SER A 78 6.50 -1.94 1.63
N VAL A 79 5.86 -2.69 0.72
CA VAL A 79 6.26 -2.76 -0.69
C VAL A 79 6.09 -1.39 -1.37
N LEU A 80 4.96 -0.72 -1.14
CA LEU A 80 4.72 0.63 -1.66
C LEU A 80 5.78 1.63 -1.15
N ALA A 81 6.13 1.59 0.12
CA ALA A 81 7.15 2.48 0.69
C ALA A 81 8.55 2.23 0.08
N GLY A 82 8.90 0.96 -0.18
CA GLY A 82 10.11 0.58 -0.92
C GLY A 82 10.14 1.17 -2.32
N HIS A 83 9.07 0.95 -3.09
CA HIS A 83 8.92 1.48 -4.45
C HIS A 83 9.07 3.01 -4.52
N ILE A 84 8.37 3.75 -3.65
CA ILE A 84 8.48 5.22 -3.59
C ILE A 84 9.91 5.64 -3.25
N ASN A 85 10.58 4.96 -2.33
CA ASN A 85 11.96 5.28 -1.97
C ASN A 85 12.92 5.07 -3.14
N ASP A 86 12.75 3.99 -3.91
CA ASP A 86 13.59 3.72 -5.08
C ASP A 86 13.38 4.75 -6.18
N GLN A 87 12.13 5.09 -6.51
CA GLN A 87 11.83 6.19 -7.45
C GLN A 87 12.42 7.52 -7.01
N MET A 88 12.35 7.85 -5.71
CA MET A 88 12.93 9.09 -5.17
C MET A 88 14.46 9.11 -5.19
N ARG A 89 15.12 7.95 -5.27
CA ARG A 89 16.57 7.84 -5.43
C ARG A 89 16.96 8.01 -6.90
N GLU A 90 16.18 7.45 -7.82
CA GLU A 90 16.38 7.57 -9.28
C GLU A 90 16.19 9.00 -9.78
N ILE A 91 15.19 9.74 -9.28
CA ILE A 91 14.99 11.17 -9.62
C ILE A 91 16.22 12.01 -9.26
N LYS A 92 17.02 11.61 -8.27
CA LYS A 92 18.24 12.33 -7.87
C LYS A 92 19.45 12.00 -8.75
N SER A 93 19.37 10.96 -9.57
CA SER A 93 20.37 10.58 -10.56
C SER A 93 19.84 10.86 -11.96
N ASP A 94 19.98 12.12 -12.42
CA ASP A 94 19.65 12.60 -13.79
C ASP A 94 20.27 11.76 -14.94
N ALA A 95 21.16 10.80 -14.64
CA ALA A 95 21.90 10.01 -15.60
C ALA A 95 21.13 8.80 -16.20
N ASP A 96 20.09 8.29 -15.52
CA ASP A 96 19.51 6.97 -15.86
C ASP A 96 18.24 7.04 -16.71
N HIS A 97 17.69 8.24 -16.96
CA HIS A 97 16.45 8.42 -17.71
C HIS A 97 16.60 8.23 -19.23
N ALA A 98 17.83 8.10 -19.75
CA ALA A 98 18.09 8.05 -21.19
C ALA A 98 17.83 6.68 -21.86
N ASP A 99 17.78 5.58 -21.08
CA ASP A 99 17.71 4.20 -21.60
C ASP A 99 16.39 3.46 -21.28
N MET A 100 15.43 4.10 -20.62
CA MET A 100 14.13 3.48 -20.33
C MET A 100 13.25 3.45 -21.59
N PRO A 101 12.71 2.28 -21.98
CA PRO A 101 11.78 2.21 -23.11
C PRO A 101 10.53 3.05 -22.82
N PRO A 102 10.05 3.84 -23.80
CA PRO A 102 9.01 4.86 -23.59
C PRO A 102 7.65 4.31 -23.13
N ASP A 103 7.43 3.00 -23.24
CA ASP A 103 6.15 2.33 -22.96
C ASP A 103 6.18 1.46 -21.68
N ARG A 104 7.23 1.50 -20.86
CA ARG A 104 7.26 0.73 -19.61
C ARG A 104 6.38 1.41 -18.56
N ASP A 105 5.39 0.68 -18.04
CA ASP A 105 4.60 1.12 -16.88
C ASP A 105 5.56 1.39 -15.69
N PRO A 106 5.61 2.62 -15.14
CA PRO A 106 6.44 2.96 -13.99
C PRO A 106 6.16 2.12 -12.74
N ASN A 107 5.01 1.45 -12.68
CA ASN A 107 4.59 0.62 -11.55
C ASN A 107 4.75 -0.88 -11.83
N ALA A 108 5.32 -1.28 -12.96
CA ALA A 108 5.48 -2.70 -13.31
C ALA A 108 6.25 -3.48 -12.23
N ASP A 109 7.33 -2.90 -11.70
CA ASP A 109 8.17 -3.56 -10.69
C ASP A 109 7.46 -3.64 -9.34
N TYR A 110 6.75 -2.57 -8.95
CA TYR A 110 5.85 -2.55 -7.79
C TYR A 110 4.80 -3.67 -7.87
N PHE A 111 4.12 -3.81 -9.01
CA PHE A 111 3.10 -4.84 -9.19
C PHE A 111 3.70 -6.25 -9.22
N ALA A 112 4.88 -6.43 -9.80
CA ALA A 112 5.58 -7.72 -9.76
C ALA A 112 5.96 -8.13 -8.33
N GLU A 113 6.41 -7.19 -7.50
CA GLU A 113 6.72 -7.45 -6.09
C GLU A 113 5.46 -7.79 -5.28
N LEU A 114 4.34 -7.08 -5.51
CA LEU A 114 3.05 -7.44 -4.91
C LEU A 114 2.58 -8.84 -5.33
N GLU A 115 2.83 -9.26 -6.56
CA GLU A 115 2.49 -10.61 -6.99
C GLU A 115 3.32 -11.68 -6.27
N ALA A 116 4.59 -11.39 -5.98
CA ALA A 116 5.48 -12.30 -5.24
C ALA A 116 5.24 -12.33 -3.72
N LEU A 117 4.60 -11.28 -3.17
CA LEU A 117 4.34 -11.13 -1.73
C LEU A 117 3.37 -12.21 -1.21
N THR A 118 3.77 -12.94 -0.17
CA THR A 118 2.93 -13.93 0.54
C THR A 118 2.83 -13.59 2.02
N ALA A 119 1.75 -14.04 2.68
CA ALA A 119 1.56 -13.87 4.11
C ALA A 119 2.71 -14.50 4.90
N GLU A 120 3.11 -15.72 4.53
CA GLU A 120 4.23 -16.43 5.17
C GLU A 120 5.56 -15.68 4.96
N GLY A 121 5.79 -15.13 3.76
CA GLY A 121 6.96 -14.32 3.45
C GLY A 121 7.02 -13.08 4.33
N TRP A 122 5.91 -12.34 4.41
CA TRP A 122 5.77 -11.15 5.25
C TRP A 122 6.00 -11.46 6.73
N LEU A 123 5.34 -12.47 7.27
CA LEU A 123 5.42 -12.84 8.69
C LEU A 123 6.83 -13.26 9.14
N ARG A 124 7.68 -13.76 8.22
CA ARG A 124 9.09 -14.08 8.52
C ARG A 124 10.01 -12.86 8.49
N SER A 125 9.57 -11.76 7.89
CA SER A 125 10.35 -10.54 7.71
C SER A 125 10.02 -9.45 8.73
N THR A 126 9.01 -9.66 9.57
CA THR A 126 8.57 -8.73 10.62
C THR A 126 8.82 -9.22 12.04
#